data_AF-A0A2V8XNG0-F1
#
_entry.id   AF-A0A2V8XNG0-F1
#
_cell.length_a   1.000
_cell.length_b   1.000
_cell.length_c   1.000
_cell.angle_alpha   90.00
_cell.angle_beta   90.00
_cell.angle_gamma   90.00
#
_symmetry.space_group_name_H-M   'P 1'
#
loop_
_entity.id
_entity.type
_entity.pdbx_description
1 polymer ?
#
loop_
_entity_poly.entity_id
_entity_poly.type
_entity_poly.pdbx_seq_one_letter_code
_entity_poly.pdbx_strand_id
1 'polypeptide(L)' 'MLAVMLFISIVLGLIPLAGIAWIIVSGTITTVDGLFESLIMLSLSGVFFLNAFWELRDRGKKPGGPPKPSPPSEES' A
#
# COMPACT_ATOMS: atom_id res chain seq x y z
N MET A 1 13.43 3.74 -5.52
CA MET A 1 12.14 3.25 -6.06
C MET A 1 11.17 2.86 -4.95
N LEU A 2 11.55 2.01 -4.00
CA LEU A 2 10.67 1.60 -2.87
C LEU A 2 10.09 2.79 -2.07
N ALA A 3 10.92 3.77 -1.67
CA ALA A 3 10.41 4.99 -1.00
C ALA A 3 9.31 5.75 -1.75
N VAL A 4 9.35 5.72 -3.08
CA VAL A 4 8.32 6.33 -3.92
C VAL A 4 7.06 5.47 -3.93
N MET A 5 7.19 4.14 -3.99
CA MET A 5 6.05 3.22 -3.90
C MET A 5 5.32 3.29 -2.56
N LEU A 6 6.04 3.34 -1.43
CA LEU A 6 5.43 3.55 -0.10
C LEU A 6 4.60 4.84 -0.06
N PHE A 7 5.20 5.94 -0.54
CA PHE A 7 4.55 7.25 -0.54
C PHE A 7 3.28 7.23 -1.40
N ILE A 8 3.37 6.67 -2.62
CA ILE A 8 2.23 6.51 -3.51
C ILE A 8 1.14 5.65 -2.86
N SER A 9 1.50 4.52 -2.24
CA SER A 9 0.54 3.63 -1.61
C SER A 9 -0.19 4.29 -0.44
N ILE A 10 0.51 5.09 0.37
CA ILE A 10 -0.11 5.86 1.47
C ILE A 10 -1.07 6.93 0.90
N VAL A 11 -0.63 7.69 -0.09
CA VAL A 11 -1.46 8.73 -0.72
C VAL A 11 -2.71 8.12 -1.35
N LEU A 12 -2.54 7.02 -2.10
CA LEU A 12 -3.64 6.28 -2.71
C LEU A 12 -4.58 5.65 -1.69
N GLY A 13 -4.11 5.28 -0.50
CA GLY A 13 -4.96 4.79 0.59
C GLY A 13 -5.77 5.90 1.28
N LEU A 14 -5.25 7.13 1.33
CA LEU A 14 -5.92 8.28 1.96
C LEU A 14 -7.02 8.89 1.10
N ILE A 15 -6.89 8.86 -0.23
CA ILE A 15 -7.92 9.37 -1.15
C ILE A 15 -9.29 8.69 -0.93
N PRO A 16 -9.43 7.35 -0.93
CA PRO A 16 -10.71 6.71 -0.69
C PRO A 16 -11.22 6.93 0.74
N LEU A 17 -10.34 7.10 1.74
CA LEU A 17 -10.77 7.52 3.09
C LEU A 17 -11.41 8.91 3.10
N ALA A 18 -10.88 9.85 2.33
CA ALA A 18 -11.50 11.17 2.18
C ALA A 18 -12.88 11.06 1.49
N GLY A 19 -13.05 10.14 0.54
CA GLY A 19 -14.35 9.83 -0.05
C GLY A 19 -15.35 9.30 0.98
N ILE A 20 -14.94 8.41 1.89
CA ILE A 20 -15.78 7.96 3.01
C ILE A 20 -16.16 9.13 3.92
N ALA A 21 -15.21 10.01 4.25
CA ALA A 21 -15.50 11.20 5.06
C ALA A 21 -16.55 12.10 4.38
N TRP A 22 -16.49 12.22 3.05
CA TRP A 22 -17.49 12.96 2.28
C TRP A 22 -18.88 12.31 2.34
N ILE A 23 -18.97 10.98 2.23
CA ILE A 23 -20.23 10.23 2.37
C ILE A 23 -20.86 10.47 3.74
N ILE A 24 -20.04 10.48 4.81
CA ILE A 24 -20.49 10.74 6.17
C ILE A 24 -21.05 12.17 6.29
N VAL A 25 -20.31 13.17 5.80
CA VAL A 25 -20.75 14.58 5.84
C VAL A 25 -22.00 14.81 4.99
N SER A 26 -22.15 14.09 3.89
CA SER A 26 -23.33 14.15 3.01
C SER A 26 -24.57 13.47 3.61
N GLY A 27 -24.41 12.75 4.73
CA GLY A 27 -25.51 12.05 5.41
C GLY A 27 -26.02 10.82 4.67
N THR A 28 -25.32 10.36 3.63
CA THR A 28 -25.74 9.22 2.78
C THR A 28 -25.24 7.87 3.29
N ILE A 29 -24.46 7.83 4.38
CA ILE A 29 -23.89 6.59 4.93
C ILE A 29 -24.93 5.54 5.35
N THR A 30 -26.16 5.97 5.68
CA THR A 30 -27.26 5.08 6.07
C THR A 30 -28.04 4.53 4.87
N THR A 31 -27.78 5.03 3.66
CA THR A 31 -28.36 4.47 2.45
C THR A 31 -27.56 3.23 2.04
N VAL A 32 -28.23 2.29 1.38
CA VAL A 32 -27.58 1.06 0.89
C VAL A 32 -26.47 1.40 -0.11
N ASP A 33 -26.71 2.42 -0.94
CA ASP A 33 -25.75 2.92 -1.93
C ASP A 33 -24.50 3.50 -1.27
N GLY A 34 -24.67 4.42 -0.31
CA GLY A 34 -23.55 5.02 0.42
C GLY A 34 -22.78 4.01 1.28
N LEU A 35 -23.47 3.00 1.82
CA LEU A 35 -22.83 1.90 2.54
C LEU A 35 -21.99 1.02 1.60
N PHE A 36 -22.52 0.65 0.43
CA PHE A 36 -21.80 -0.15 -0.55
C PHE A 36 -20.57 0.58 -1.11
N GLU A 37 -20.75 1.86 -1.46
CA GLU A 37 -19.66 2.72 -1.91
C GLU A 37 -18.55 2.83 -0.85
N SER A 38 -18.94 3.02 0.42
CA SER A 38 -18.00 3.07 1.55
C SER A 38 -17.25 1.75 1.75
N LEU A 39 -17.92 0.60 1.59
CA LEU A 39 -17.27 -0.71 1.69
C LEU A 39 -16.23 -0.92 0.59
N ILE A 40 -16.52 -0.48 -0.64
CA ILE A 40 -15.56 -0.54 -1.75
C ILE A 40 -14.37 0.37 -1.46
N MET A 41 -14.62 1.63 -1.06
CA MET A 41 -13.55 2.58 -0.74
C MET A 41 -12.68 2.09 0.42
N LEU A 42 -13.31 1.55 1.47
CA LEU A 42 -12.61 1.00 2.62
C LEU A 42 -11.75 -0.21 2.20
N SER A 43 -12.27 -1.06 1.31
CA SER A 43 -11.52 -2.19 0.76
C SER A 43 -10.31 -1.74 -0.05
N LEU A 44 -10.48 -0.76 -0.93
CA LEU A 44 -9.38 -0.17 -1.72
C LEU A 44 -8.32 0.45 -0.81
N SER A 45 -8.76 1.26 0.17
CA SER A 45 -7.89 1.85 1.18
C SER A 45 -7.09 0.77 1.94
N GLY A 46 -7.78 -0.30 2.36
CA GLY A 46 -7.17 -1.43 3.05
C GLY A 46 -6.09 -2.12 2.22
N VAL A 47 -6.31 -2.36 0.92
CA VAL A 47 -5.30 -2.96 0.04
C VAL A 47 -4.07 -2.06 -0.10
N PHE A 48 -4.26 -0.75 -0.29
CA PHE A 48 -3.15 0.20 -0.38
C PHE A 48 -2.35 0.31 0.93
N PHE A 49 -3.01 0.31 2.08
CA PHE A 49 -2.31 0.31 3.36
C PHE A 49 -1.64 -1.02 3.68
N LEU A 50 -2.24 -2.15 3.30
CA LEU A 50 -1.60 -3.46 3.45
C LEU A 50 -0.33 -3.55 2.60
N ASN A 51 -0.38 -3.03 1.37
CA ASN A 51 0.79 -2.91 0.51
C ASN A 51 1.87 -2.02 1.14
N ALA A 52 1.50 -0.85 1.69
CA ALA A 52 2.44 0.02 2.40
C ALA A 52 3.02 -0.67 3.65
N PHE A 53 2.22 -1.45 4.39
CA PHE A 53 2.65 -2.19 5.57
C PHE A 53 3.65 -3.30 5.22
N TRP A 54 3.41 -4.07 4.15
CA TRP A 54 4.36 -5.07 3.68
C TRP A 54 5.66 -4.43 3.20
N GLU A 55 5.58 -3.32 2.48
CA GLU A 55 6.79 -2.62 2.05
C GLU A 55 7.61 -2.08 3.24
N LEU A 56 6.94 -1.57 4.28
CA LEU A 56 7.61 -1.15 5.52
C LEU A 56 8.22 -2.33 6.28
N ARG A 57 7.53 -3.48 6.31
CA ARG A 57 8.03 -4.71 6.93
C ARG A 57 9.26 -5.27 6.21
N ASP A 58 9.26 -5.23 4.87
CA ASP A 58 10.41 -5.65 4.07
C ASP A 58 11.62 -4.72 4.26
N ARG A 59 11.43 -3.44 4.57
CA ARG A 59 12.54 -2.58 5.02
C ARG A 59 13.16 -3.03 6.35
N GLY A 60 12.37 -3.64 7.23
CA GLY A 60 12.83 -4.22 8.49
C GLY A 60 13.60 -5.53 8.31
N LYS A 61 13.32 -6.29 7.25
CA LYS A 61 14.09 -7.46 6.83
C LYS A 61 15.07 -7.06 5.72
N LYS A 62 16.27 -6.59 6.08
CA LYS A 62 17.38 -6.45 5.12
C LYS A 62 17.45 -7.72 4.26
N PRO A 63 17.23 -7.67 2.93
CA PRO A 63 17.73 -8.71 2.07
C PRO A 63 19.25 -8.67 2.22
N GLY A 64 19.87 -9.83 2.45
CA GLY A 64 21.32 -9.96 2.39
C GLY A 64 21.84 -9.24 1.15
N GLY A 65 22.94 -8.51 1.32
CA GLY A 65 23.59 -7.78 0.24
C GLY A 65 23.84 -8.65 -1.00
N PRO A 66 24.12 -8.02 -2.14
CA PRO A 66 24.17 -8.67 -3.44
C PRO A 66 25.06 -9.92 -3.40
N PRO A 67 24.73 -11.01 -4.14
CA PRO A 67 25.61 -12.15 -4.24
C PRO A 67 26.96 -11.64 -4.72
N LYS A 68 27.96 -11.73 -3.85
CA LYS A 68 29.34 -11.39 -4.16
C LYS A 68 29.68 -12.20 -5.41
N PRO A 69 30.11 -11.58 -6.52
CA PRO A 69 30.47 -12.33 -7.71
C PRO A 69 31.56 -13.33 -7.29
N SER A 70 31.28 -14.63 -7.45
CA SER A 70 32.33 -15.63 -7.33
C SER A 70 33.42 -15.24 -8.32
N PRO A 71 34.70 -15.12 -7.91
CA PRO A 71 35.77 -14.87 -8.86
C PRO A 71 35.75 -16.00 -9.90
N PRO A 72 36.04 -15.69 -11.18
CA PRO A 72 36.14 -16.72 -12.20
C PRO A 72 37.22 -17.68 -11.73
N SER A 73 36.87 -18.96 -11.62
CA SER A 73 37.86 -20.03 -11.49
C SER A 73 38.74 -19.93 -12.74
N GLU A 74 39.89 -19.28 -12.61
CA GLU A 74 40.94 -19.36 -13.61
C GLU A 74 41.37 -20.83 -13.68
N GLU A 75 40.99 -21.43 -14.80
CA GLU A 75 41.50 -22.66 -15.35
C GLU A 75 43.04 -22.59 -15.42
N SER A 76 43.74 -23.45 -14.68
CA SER A 76 45.14 -23.85 -14.89
C SER A 76 45.46 -25.13 -14.10
#